data_AF-A0A960HF73-F1
#
_entry.id   AF-A0A960HF73-F1
#
_cell.length_a   1.000
_cell.length_b   1.000
_cell.length_c   1.000
_cell.angle_alpha   90.00
_cell.angle_beta   90.00
_cell.angle_gamma   90.00
#
_symmetry.space_group_name_H-M   'P 1'
#
loop_
_entity.id
_entity.type
_entity.pdbx_description
1 polymer ?
#
loop_
_entity_poly.entity_id
_entity_poly.type
_entity_poly.pdbx_seq_one_letter_code
_entity_poly.pdbx_strand_id
1 'polypeptide(L)'
;MRQFFTLRFWLTLAALGGLALAAVAVARSQDSQAAPTPVGEGRTSRRMDLVTWVYTIVPGDGFAMVDGRTTADLAVVLDGTRTMRIVKGTEGEIDCPSLTVPGHCMIAADLLGDAVLWFSIVEGRPSATLTLPAVREVVGDGWLLLANGWEVRHASVVDRVCDDDTASLTEFIRTFGDEATSTFDVERQQVVKVTCPRATATTSTTDASSTSVDLTVVGAPGDTVPGTGEEPSDTLGG
;
A
#
# COMPACT_ATOMS: atom_id res chain seq x y z
N MET A 1 -0.89 69.62 -29.88
CA MET A 1 -0.49 68.22 -29.62
C MET A 1 1.03 68.11 -29.43
N ARG A 2 1.59 68.63 -28.34
CA ARG A 2 3.01 68.47 -27.97
C ARG A 2 3.14 68.38 -26.46
N GLN A 3 2.59 67.32 -25.88
CA GLN A 3 2.78 66.96 -24.46
C GLN A 3 3.23 65.50 -24.27
N PHE A 4 3.53 64.78 -25.35
CA PHE A 4 3.94 63.37 -25.31
C PHE A 4 5.45 63.14 -25.14
N PHE A 5 6.24 64.17 -24.80
CA PHE A 5 7.71 64.07 -24.67
C PHE A 5 8.25 64.69 -23.39
N THR A 6 7.57 64.50 -22.26
CA THR A 6 8.21 64.74 -20.96
C THR A 6 9.10 63.54 -20.61
N LEU A 7 10.39 63.80 -20.37
CA LEU A 7 11.40 62.80 -19.95
C LEU A 7 10.89 61.86 -18.83
N ARG A 8 10.01 62.37 -17.96
CA ARG A 8 9.37 61.63 -16.88
C ARG A 8 8.48 60.46 -17.35
N PHE A 9 7.78 60.62 -18.48
CA PHE A 9 6.97 59.54 -19.07
C PHE A 9 7.85 58.36 -19.54
N TRP A 10 8.98 58.68 -20.18
CA TRP A 10 9.95 57.67 -20.60
C TRP A 10 10.61 56.97 -19.40
N LEU A 11 10.91 57.69 -18.32
CA LEU A 11 11.41 57.10 -17.08
C LEU A 11 10.42 56.15 -16.42
N THR A 12 9.12 56.48 -16.40
CA THR A 12 8.10 55.57 -15.84
C THR A 12 7.92 54.31 -16.69
N LEU A 13 8.01 54.43 -18.02
CA LEU A 13 7.87 53.30 -18.93
C LEU A 13 9.10 52.37 -18.84
N ALA A 14 10.30 52.95 -18.71
CA ALA A 14 11.53 52.21 -18.45
C ALA A 14 11.51 51.50 -17.08
N ALA A 15 10.99 52.16 -16.04
CA ALA A 15 10.85 51.55 -14.71
C ALA A 15 9.87 50.36 -14.71
N LEU A 16 8.72 50.51 -15.37
CA LEU A 16 7.75 49.41 -15.54
C LEU A 16 8.33 48.26 -16.37
N GLY A 17 9.01 48.56 -17.46
CA GLY A 17 9.69 47.56 -18.28
C GLY A 17 10.79 46.83 -17.51
N GLY A 18 11.57 47.55 -16.69
CA GLY A 18 12.60 46.98 -15.82
C GLY A 18 12.00 46.06 -14.74
N LEU A 19 10.90 46.47 -14.11
CA LEU A 19 10.20 45.65 -13.12
C LEU A 19 9.63 44.37 -13.75
N ALA A 20 9.04 44.46 -14.95
CA ALA A 20 8.56 43.30 -15.68
C ALA A 20 9.69 42.33 -16.05
N LEU A 21 10.83 42.85 -16.51
CA LEU A 21 12.02 42.03 -16.79
C LEU A 21 12.57 41.37 -15.52
N ALA A 22 12.61 42.09 -14.39
CA ALA A 22 13.03 41.52 -13.11
C ALA A 22 12.09 40.40 -12.65
N ALA A 23 10.77 40.56 -12.80
CA ALA A 23 9.80 39.53 -12.47
C ALA A 23 9.98 38.27 -13.35
N VAL A 24 10.21 38.44 -14.65
CA VAL A 24 10.49 37.32 -15.57
C VAL A 24 11.82 36.63 -15.23
N ALA A 25 12.85 37.38 -14.85
CA ALA A 25 14.14 36.79 -14.45
C ALA A 25 14.01 35.97 -13.16
N VAL A 26 13.25 36.46 -12.17
CA VAL A 26 12.97 35.72 -10.93
C VAL A 26 12.14 34.46 -11.23
N ALA A 27 11.11 34.56 -12.06
CA ALA A 27 10.30 33.40 -12.45
C ALA A 27 11.16 32.30 -13.11
N ARG A 28 12.03 32.67 -14.06
CA ARG A 28 12.94 31.71 -14.71
C ARG A 28 14.00 31.14 -13.78
N SER A 29 14.42 31.88 -12.76
CA SER A 29 15.36 31.37 -11.75
C SER A 29 14.72 30.32 -10.84
N GLN A 30 13.40 30.42 -10.59
CA GLN A 30 12.66 29.40 -9.86
C GLN A 30 12.46 28.13 -10.71
N ASP A 31 12.23 28.27 -12.02
CA ASP A 31 12.19 27.13 -12.95
C ASP A 31 13.54 26.40 -13.08
N SER A 32 14.64 27.08 -12.72
CA SER A 32 16.01 26.51 -12.73
C SER A 32 16.40 25.85 -11.40
N GLN A 33 15.52 25.85 -10.41
CA GLN A 33 15.70 25.00 -9.24
C GLN A 33 15.51 23.57 -9.72
N ALA A 34 16.63 22.85 -9.86
CA ALA A 34 16.62 21.44 -10.25
C ALA A 34 15.58 20.73 -9.39
N ALA A 35 14.50 20.28 -10.04
CA ALA A 35 13.55 19.39 -9.41
C ALA A 35 14.35 18.24 -8.79
N PRO A 36 14.07 17.82 -7.55
CA PRO A 36 14.65 16.61 -7.02
C PRO A 36 14.40 15.50 -8.04
N THR A 37 15.48 14.90 -8.53
CA THR A 37 15.42 13.77 -9.47
C THR A 37 14.47 12.74 -8.86
N PRO A 38 13.34 12.39 -9.49
CA PRO A 38 12.47 11.35 -8.96
C PRO A 38 13.28 10.05 -8.96
N VAL A 39 13.69 9.60 -7.78
CA VAL A 39 14.22 8.26 -7.57
C VAL A 39 13.01 7.34 -7.50
N GLY A 40 12.49 6.95 -8.66
CA GLY A 40 11.33 6.07 -8.74
C GLY A 40 10.68 6.10 -10.11
N GLU A 41 11.10 5.18 -10.96
CA GLU A 41 10.40 4.87 -12.21
C GLU A 41 8.99 4.34 -11.88
N GLY A 42 7.94 5.08 -12.27
CA GLY A 42 6.73 4.49 -12.84
C GLY A 42 5.48 4.26 -11.97
N ARG A 43 5.36 4.76 -10.74
CA ARG A 43 4.06 4.82 -10.05
C ARG A 43 3.75 6.23 -9.58
N THR A 44 2.70 6.81 -10.14
CA THR A 44 2.11 8.07 -9.66
C THR A 44 1.73 7.86 -8.19
N SER A 45 2.37 8.59 -7.29
CA SER A 45 2.00 8.54 -5.88
C SER A 45 0.60 9.10 -5.68
N ARG A 46 -0.11 8.58 -4.68
CA ARG A 46 -1.49 8.97 -4.39
C ARG A 46 -1.65 9.24 -2.90
N ARG A 47 -2.21 10.38 -2.54
CA ARG A 47 -2.44 10.73 -1.14
C ARG A 47 -3.69 10.04 -0.64
N MET A 48 -3.56 9.23 0.41
CA MET A 48 -4.69 8.57 1.03
C MET A 48 -5.17 9.43 2.20
N ASP A 49 -6.38 9.96 2.07
CA ASP A 49 -7.05 10.73 3.13
C ASP A 49 -7.85 9.82 4.06
N LEU A 50 -8.26 8.65 3.57
CA LEU A 50 -8.96 7.64 4.36
C LEU A 50 -8.47 6.24 4.01
N VAL A 51 -8.07 5.49 5.02
CA VAL A 51 -7.78 4.05 4.94
C VAL A 51 -8.53 3.34 6.07
N THR A 52 -9.49 2.48 5.72
CA THR A 52 -10.34 1.81 6.71
C THR A 52 -10.87 0.47 6.20
N TRP A 53 -11.31 -0.39 7.13
CA TRP A 53 -12.11 -1.56 6.77
C TRP A 53 -13.49 -1.13 6.26
N VAL A 54 -14.09 -1.99 5.44
CA VAL A 54 -15.41 -1.78 4.86
C VAL A 54 -16.39 -2.79 5.44
N TYR A 55 -17.54 -2.32 5.90
CA TYR A 55 -18.61 -3.20 6.38
C TYR A 55 -19.24 -3.96 5.23
N THR A 56 -19.69 -3.27 4.18
CA THR A 56 -20.21 -3.89 2.96
C THR A 56 -20.06 -2.97 1.76
N ILE A 57 -20.02 -3.55 0.57
CA ILE A 57 -19.94 -2.83 -0.70
C ILE A 57 -21.17 -3.20 -1.51
N VAL A 58 -21.87 -2.17 -1.99
CA VAL A 58 -23.08 -2.29 -2.79
C VAL A 58 -22.82 -1.65 -4.15
N PRO A 59 -22.46 -2.46 -5.17
CA PRO A 59 -22.33 -1.97 -6.55
C PRO A 59 -23.67 -1.55 -7.13
N GLY A 60 -23.69 -0.44 -7.87
CA GLY A 60 -24.85 -0.04 -8.66
C GLY A 60 -25.09 -0.98 -9.85
N ASP A 61 -26.26 -0.86 -10.46
CA ASP A 61 -26.62 -1.68 -11.63
C ASP A 61 -25.62 -1.49 -12.78
N GLY A 62 -25.11 -2.60 -13.31
CA GLY A 62 -24.13 -2.60 -14.39
C GLY A 62 -22.73 -2.12 -13.97
N PHE A 63 -22.44 -2.10 -12.67
CA PHE A 63 -21.11 -1.78 -12.17
C PHE A 63 -20.04 -2.75 -12.70
N ALA A 64 -18.97 -2.16 -13.18
CA ALA A 64 -17.74 -2.82 -13.58
C ALA A 64 -16.58 -1.82 -13.45
N MET A 65 -15.35 -2.34 -13.47
CA MET A 65 -14.15 -1.56 -13.67
C MET A 65 -13.71 -1.70 -15.13
N VAL A 66 -13.61 -0.59 -15.85
CA VAL A 66 -13.13 -0.53 -17.24
C VAL A 66 -12.04 0.53 -17.32
N ASP A 67 -10.86 0.14 -17.81
CA ASP A 67 -9.67 1.02 -17.89
C ASP A 67 -9.35 1.73 -16.56
N GLY A 68 -9.50 1.00 -15.45
CA GLY A 68 -9.26 1.54 -14.10
C GLY A 68 -10.30 2.55 -13.62
N ARG A 69 -11.51 2.59 -14.22
CA ARG A 69 -12.60 3.48 -13.82
C ARG A 69 -13.91 2.75 -13.59
N THR A 70 -14.73 3.28 -12.68
CA THR A 70 -16.07 2.77 -12.41
C THR A 70 -17.05 3.06 -13.56
N THR A 71 -17.85 2.08 -13.98
CA THR A 71 -18.89 2.27 -15.00
C THR A 71 -20.23 2.75 -14.44
N ALA A 72 -20.43 2.59 -13.13
CA ALA A 72 -21.61 2.97 -12.36
C ALA A 72 -21.20 3.43 -10.95
N ASP A 73 -22.15 3.97 -10.18
CA ASP A 73 -21.92 4.33 -8.79
C ASP A 73 -21.65 3.08 -7.94
N LEU A 74 -20.84 3.24 -6.89
CA LEU A 74 -20.48 2.21 -5.92
C LEU A 74 -20.64 2.79 -4.52
N ALA A 75 -21.54 2.20 -3.73
CA ALA A 75 -21.73 2.57 -2.34
C ALA A 75 -20.87 1.69 -1.44
N VAL A 76 -19.99 2.31 -0.65
CA VAL A 76 -19.08 1.66 0.28
C VAL A 76 -19.53 2.01 1.69
N VAL A 77 -20.15 1.05 2.37
CA VAL A 77 -20.61 1.21 3.75
C VAL A 77 -19.42 0.97 4.67
N LEU A 78 -18.93 2.03 5.31
CA LEU A 78 -17.74 1.97 6.17
C LEU A 78 -18.09 1.37 7.53
N ASP A 79 -19.25 1.76 8.07
CA ASP A 79 -19.83 1.25 9.31
C ASP A 79 -21.37 1.41 9.27
N GLY A 80 -22.04 1.15 10.40
CA GLY A 80 -23.49 1.27 10.50
C GLY A 80 -24.08 2.68 10.32
N THR A 81 -23.27 3.72 10.14
CA THR A 81 -23.68 5.13 10.07
C THR A 81 -23.09 5.89 8.89
N ARG A 82 -21.94 5.48 8.37
CA ARG A 82 -21.20 6.18 7.31
C ARG A 82 -21.19 5.36 6.03
N THR A 83 -21.60 6.01 4.93
CA THR A 83 -21.54 5.45 3.58
C THR A 83 -20.77 6.41 2.69
N MET A 84 -19.67 5.94 2.10
CA MET A 84 -18.95 6.63 1.05
C MET A 84 -19.58 6.28 -0.30
N ARG A 85 -19.78 7.29 -1.15
CA ARG A 85 -20.24 7.07 -2.53
C ARG A 85 -19.13 7.36 -3.51
N ILE A 86 -18.70 6.34 -4.23
CA ILE A 86 -17.80 6.45 -5.38
C ILE A 86 -18.70 6.60 -6.60
N VAL A 87 -18.58 7.73 -7.30
CA VAL A 87 -19.43 8.00 -8.47
C VAL A 87 -18.90 7.29 -9.71
N LYS A 88 -19.78 7.11 -10.70
CA LYS A 88 -19.38 6.67 -12.04
C LYS A 88 -18.21 7.51 -12.60
N GLY A 89 -17.22 6.85 -13.18
CA GLY A 89 -16.05 7.45 -13.84
C GLY A 89 -14.87 7.72 -12.90
N THR A 90 -15.04 7.50 -11.59
CA THR A 90 -13.94 7.60 -10.61
C THR A 90 -12.89 6.55 -10.91
N GLU A 91 -11.64 6.98 -10.85
CA GLU A 91 -10.47 6.12 -11.06
C GLU A 91 -10.19 5.28 -9.81
N GLY A 92 -9.77 4.04 -9.98
CA GLY A 92 -9.41 3.19 -8.87
C GLY A 92 -9.10 1.77 -9.28
N GLU A 93 -8.86 0.95 -8.28
CA GLU A 93 -8.55 -0.47 -8.41
C GLU A 93 -9.35 -1.29 -7.38
N ILE A 94 -9.67 -2.52 -7.75
CA ILE A 94 -10.40 -3.47 -6.89
C ILE A 94 -9.67 -4.80 -6.94
N ASP A 95 -8.92 -5.07 -5.89
CA ASP A 95 -8.15 -6.30 -5.67
C ASP A 95 -8.70 -7.14 -4.51
N CYS A 96 -9.90 -6.82 -4.01
CA CYS A 96 -10.59 -7.63 -3.01
C CYS A 96 -11.41 -8.76 -3.68
N PRO A 97 -11.03 -10.04 -3.51
CA PRO A 97 -11.72 -11.16 -4.16
C PRO A 97 -13.14 -11.39 -3.60
N SER A 98 -13.40 -10.94 -2.37
CA SER A 98 -14.67 -11.09 -1.67
C SER A 98 -15.43 -9.76 -1.56
N LEU A 99 -15.50 -9.01 -2.66
CA LEU A 99 -15.97 -7.62 -2.70
C LEU A 99 -17.30 -7.37 -1.97
N THR A 100 -18.29 -8.24 -2.18
CA THR A 100 -19.64 -8.10 -1.62
C THR A 100 -19.83 -8.86 -0.31
N VAL A 101 -18.79 -9.53 0.20
CA VAL A 101 -18.86 -10.25 1.48
C VAL A 101 -18.56 -9.26 2.61
N PRO A 102 -19.47 -9.10 3.60
CA PRO A 102 -19.28 -8.10 4.64
C PRO A 102 -18.01 -8.30 5.47
N GLY A 103 -17.22 -7.24 5.67
CA GLY A 103 -16.02 -7.27 6.51
C GLY A 103 -14.83 -8.04 5.93
N HIS A 104 -14.76 -8.22 4.61
CA HIS A 104 -13.62 -8.87 3.94
C HIS A 104 -12.74 -7.92 3.11
N CYS A 105 -13.12 -6.66 3.01
CA CYS A 105 -12.38 -5.67 2.25
C CYS A 105 -12.02 -4.45 3.10
N MET A 106 -10.99 -3.75 2.64
CA MET A 106 -10.59 -2.45 3.11
C MET A 106 -10.56 -1.49 1.93
N ILE A 107 -10.74 -0.22 2.22
CA ILE A 107 -10.66 0.84 1.23
C ILE A 107 -9.58 1.83 1.64
N ALA A 108 -8.74 2.20 0.69
CA ALA A 108 -7.89 3.37 0.74
C ALA A 108 -8.41 4.37 -0.31
N ALA A 109 -8.64 5.62 0.09
CA ALA A 109 -9.24 6.63 -0.76
C ALA A 109 -8.53 7.99 -0.65
N ASP A 110 -8.31 8.61 -1.81
CA ASP A 110 -7.94 10.01 -1.98
C ASP A 110 -9.23 10.83 -2.00
N LEU A 111 -9.40 11.75 -1.04
CA LEU A 111 -10.65 12.46 -0.80
C LEU A 111 -10.48 13.98 -0.92
N LEU A 112 -11.40 14.61 -1.64
CA LEU A 112 -11.58 16.05 -1.62
C LEU A 112 -12.93 16.40 -0.99
N GLY A 113 -12.91 16.62 0.33
CA GLY A 113 -14.13 16.69 1.12
C GLY A 113 -14.80 15.31 1.14
N ASP A 114 -16.04 15.23 0.63
CA ASP A 114 -16.78 13.97 0.52
C ASP A 114 -16.59 13.28 -0.85
N ALA A 115 -15.87 13.91 -1.79
CA ALA A 115 -15.67 13.39 -3.14
C ALA A 115 -14.46 12.46 -3.20
N VAL A 116 -14.63 11.29 -3.83
CA VAL A 116 -13.55 10.33 -4.05
C VAL A 116 -12.84 10.65 -5.37
N LEU A 117 -11.57 11.03 -5.29
CA LEU A 117 -10.73 11.31 -6.45
C LEU A 117 -10.09 10.03 -7.00
N TRP A 118 -9.69 9.13 -6.10
CA TRP A 118 -9.14 7.83 -6.42
C TRP A 118 -9.40 6.85 -5.27
N PHE A 119 -9.49 5.55 -5.56
CA PHE A 119 -9.63 4.52 -4.53
C PHE A 119 -8.91 3.21 -4.86
N SER A 120 -8.59 2.45 -3.82
CA SER A 120 -8.17 1.07 -3.89
C SER A 120 -8.94 0.24 -2.88
N ILE A 121 -9.59 -0.82 -3.34
CA ILE A 121 -10.29 -1.77 -2.49
C ILE A 121 -9.50 -3.07 -2.48
N VAL A 122 -8.92 -3.41 -1.34
CA VAL A 122 -8.07 -4.59 -1.15
C VAL A 122 -8.66 -5.54 -0.12
N GLU A 123 -8.20 -6.78 -0.12
CA GLU A 123 -8.57 -7.72 0.94
C GLU A 123 -8.10 -7.22 2.32
N GLY A 124 -8.95 -7.38 3.33
CA GLY A 124 -8.54 -7.21 4.71
C GLY A 124 -9.67 -7.49 5.68
N ARG A 125 -9.41 -7.33 6.97
CA ARG A 125 -10.36 -7.68 8.03
C ARG A 125 -10.52 -6.52 9.00
N PRO A 126 -11.69 -6.37 9.63
CA PRO A 126 -11.90 -5.40 10.70
C PRO A 126 -10.83 -5.54 11.77
N SER A 127 -10.06 -4.48 11.93
CA SER A 127 -8.97 -4.39 12.89
C SER A 127 -8.73 -2.92 13.22
N ALA A 128 -8.26 -2.64 14.43
CA ALA A 128 -7.81 -1.30 14.81
C ALA A 128 -6.53 -0.90 14.06
N THR A 129 -5.74 -1.89 13.62
CA THR A 129 -4.49 -1.68 12.90
C THR A 129 -4.42 -2.52 11.64
N LEU A 130 -3.80 -1.97 10.60
CA LEU A 130 -3.60 -2.60 9.30
C LEU A 130 -2.12 -2.78 9.03
N THR A 131 -1.76 -3.91 8.44
CA THR A 131 -0.41 -4.10 7.91
C THR A 131 -0.40 -3.56 6.49
N LEU A 132 0.36 -2.49 6.28
CA LEU A 132 0.57 -1.88 4.99
C LEU A 132 1.99 -2.22 4.47
N PRO A 133 2.24 -2.03 3.16
CA PRO A 133 3.56 -2.25 2.59
C PRO A 133 4.66 -1.41 3.25
N ALA A 134 5.91 -1.74 2.93
CA ALA A 134 7.08 -1.03 3.40
C ALA A 134 7.02 0.48 3.13
N VAL A 135 7.68 1.24 3.99
CA VAL A 135 7.90 2.67 3.78
C VAL A 135 9.11 2.83 2.85
N ARG A 136 8.90 3.51 1.72
CA ARG A 136 9.94 3.82 0.71
C ARG A 136 10.66 5.12 1.01
N GLU A 137 9.91 6.13 1.44
CA GLU A 137 10.41 7.50 1.58
C GLU A 137 9.59 8.29 2.59
N VAL A 138 10.24 9.26 3.23
CA VAL A 138 9.57 10.32 4.00
C VAL A 138 9.45 11.55 3.09
N VAL A 139 8.24 11.86 2.64
CA VAL A 139 7.98 12.88 1.59
C VAL A 139 7.96 14.31 2.16
N GLY A 140 7.86 14.46 3.49
CA GLY A 140 7.75 15.75 4.19
C GLY A 140 6.35 15.97 4.77
N ASP A 141 6.20 16.99 5.63
CA ASP A 141 4.92 17.39 6.25
C ASP A 141 4.11 16.27 6.94
N GLY A 142 4.81 15.26 7.48
CA GLY A 142 4.20 14.13 8.16
C GLY A 142 3.70 13.01 7.23
N TRP A 143 4.20 12.94 6.00
CA TRP A 143 3.81 11.93 5.00
C TRP A 143 4.90 10.91 4.70
N LEU A 144 4.47 9.67 4.50
CA LEU A 144 5.29 8.54 4.07
C LEU A 144 4.80 8.03 2.73
N LEU A 145 5.71 7.83 1.79
CA LEU A 145 5.47 7.07 0.58
C LEU A 145 5.68 5.60 0.87
N LEU A 146 4.70 4.76 0.55
CA LEU A 146 4.75 3.32 0.69
C LEU A 146 5.17 2.64 -0.60
N ALA A 147 5.62 1.38 -0.50
CA ALA A 147 6.05 0.56 -1.63
C ALA A 147 4.95 0.28 -2.67
N ASN A 148 3.68 0.46 -2.33
CA ASN A 148 2.56 0.39 -3.28
C ASN A 148 2.25 1.73 -3.98
N GLY A 149 2.96 2.82 -3.64
CA GLY A 149 2.73 4.17 -4.19
C GLY A 149 1.74 5.01 -3.39
N TRP A 150 1.23 4.51 -2.25
CA TRP A 150 0.36 5.31 -1.39
C TRP A 150 1.18 6.26 -0.53
N GLU A 151 0.71 7.50 -0.43
CA GLU A 151 1.17 8.46 0.56
C GLU A 151 0.21 8.46 1.74
N VAL A 152 0.71 8.10 2.92
CA VAL A 152 -0.06 8.04 4.17
C VAL A 152 0.58 8.92 5.24
N ARG A 153 -0.21 9.39 6.20
CA ARG A 153 0.35 10.11 7.35
C ARG A 153 1.14 9.17 8.26
N HIS A 154 2.07 9.73 9.02
CA HIS A 154 2.73 9.03 10.13
C HIS A 154 2.59 9.80 11.44
N ALA A 155 2.66 9.05 12.54
CA ALA A 155 2.73 9.61 13.87
C ALA A 155 4.02 10.42 14.08
N SER A 156 4.00 11.35 15.03
CA SER A 156 5.20 12.11 15.41
C SER A 156 6.34 11.22 15.90
N VAL A 157 6.00 10.09 16.51
CA VAL A 157 6.91 9.02 16.90
C VAL A 157 6.41 7.73 16.26
N VAL A 158 7.28 7.10 15.47
CA VAL A 158 7.01 5.80 14.82
C VAL A 158 7.83 4.74 15.54
N ASP A 159 7.14 3.78 16.16
CA ASP A 159 7.79 2.66 16.84
C ASP A 159 8.50 1.76 15.83
N ARG A 160 9.64 1.20 16.22
CA ARG A 160 10.41 0.28 15.37
C ARG A 160 10.52 -1.05 16.09
N VAL A 161 10.06 -2.11 15.44
CA VAL A 161 10.14 -3.48 15.95
C VAL A 161 11.12 -4.25 15.09
N CYS A 162 12.34 -4.34 15.60
CA CYS A 162 13.51 -4.90 14.94
C CYS A 162 14.43 -5.54 15.98
N ASP A 163 15.20 -6.55 15.58
CA ASP A 163 16.26 -7.11 16.42
C ASP A 163 17.50 -6.19 16.41
N ASP A 164 17.75 -5.52 15.29
CA ASP A 164 18.81 -4.53 15.12
C ASP A 164 18.27 -3.10 15.28
N ASP A 165 18.98 -2.29 16.08
CA ASP A 165 18.64 -0.89 16.30
C ASP A 165 19.05 -0.02 15.10
N THR A 166 18.17 0.91 14.73
CA THR A 166 18.47 1.98 13.77
C THR A 166 18.38 3.33 14.46
N ALA A 167 19.22 4.31 14.10
CA ALA A 167 19.23 5.62 14.73
C ALA A 167 18.05 6.49 14.29
N SER A 168 17.48 6.26 13.09
CA SER A 168 16.36 7.03 12.56
C SER A 168 15.44 6.21 11.64
N LEU A 169 14.24 6.75 11.33
CA LEU A 169 13.34 6.15 10.34
C LEU A 169 13.95 6.15 8.93
N THR A 170 14.67 7.20 8.55
CA THR A 170 15.38 7.27 7.27
C THR A 170 16.44 6.19 7.15
N GLU A 171 17.17 5.91 8.23
CA GLU A 171 18.12 4.79 8.27
C GLU A 171 17.41 3.45 8.17
N PHE A 172 16.30 3.26 8.90
CA PHE A 172 15.46 2.05 8.79
C PHE A 172 15.04 1.78 7.35
N ILE A 173 14.51 2.78 6.65
CA ILE A 173 14.07 2.68 5.24
C ILE A 173 15.23 2.23 4.35
N ARG A 174 16.41 2.84 4.53
CA ARG A 174 17.61 2.48 3.75
C ARG A 174 18.10 1.06 4.01
N THR A 175 17.97 0.59 5.25
CA THR A 175 18.48 -0.74 5.67
C THR A 175 17.55 -1.87 5.26
N PHE A 176 16.24 -1.76 5.49
CA PHE A 176 15.29 -2.85 5.28
C PHE A 176 14.47 -2.73 3.98
N GLY A 177 14.37 -1.52 3.42
CA GLY A 177 13.71 -1.27 2.15
C GLY A 177 12.32 -1.90 2.07
N ASP A 178 12.05 -2.58 0.94
CA ASP A 178 10.76 -3.17 0.61
C ASP A 178 10.41 -4.44 1.40
N GLU A 179 11.36 -5.02 2.13
CA GLU A 179 11.15 -6.25 2.91
C GLU A 179 10.47 -5.96 4.26
N ALA A 180 10.47 -4.70 4.69
CA ALA A 180 9.78 -4.25 5.89
C ALA A 180 8.27 -4.18 5.72
N THR A 181 7.55 -4.06 6.84
CA THR A 181 6.12 -3.76 6.84
C THR A 181 5.83 -2.56 7.73
N SER A 182 4.74 -1.85 7.44
CA SER A 182 4.25 -0.75 8.25
C SER A 182 2.92 -1.12 8.93
N THR A 183 2.73 -0.65 10.16
CA THR A 183 1.47 -0.78 10.89
C THR A 183 0.77 0.56 10.90
N PHE A 184 -0.39 0.60 10.25
CA PHE A 184 -1.27 1.76 10.18
C PHE A 184 -2.37 1.66 11.23
N ASP A 185 -2.61 2.73 11.97
CA ASP A 185 -3.71 2.86 12.91
C ASP A 185 -4.92 3.46 12.21
N VAL A 186 -6.02 2.71 12.15
CA VAL A 186 -7.24 3.09 11.40
C VAL A 186 -7.96 4.25 12.07
N GLU A 187 -7.91 4.38 13.38
CA GLU A 187 -8.61 5.48 14.07
C GLU A 187 -7.84 6.79 13.92
N ARG A 188 -6.51 6.71 14.07
CA ARG A 188 -5.62 7.87 13.96
C ARG A 188 -5.26 8.24 12.52
N GLN A 189 -5.61 7.40 11.56
CA GLN A 189 -5.30 7.55 10.14
C GLN A 189 -3.80 7.80 9.88
N GLN A 190 -2.94 7.04 10.56
CA GLN A 190 -1.49 7.23 10.46
C GLN A 190 -0.70 5.95 10.72
N VAL A 191 0.48 5.85 10.12
CA VAL A 191 1.50 4.85 10.44
C VAL A 191 2.07 5.14 11.82
N VAL A 192 1.97 4.16 12.72
CA VAL A 192 2.44 4.27 14.12
C VAL A 192 3.66 3.40 14.39
N LYS A 193 3.91 2.39 13.55
CA LYS A 193 4.99 1.43 13.77
C LYS A 193 5.50 0.88 12.45
N VAL A 194 6.78 0.57 12.38
CA VAL A 194 7.40 -0.21 11.30
C VAL A 194 8.03 -1.48 11.87
N THR A 195 7.97 -2.57 11.12
CA THR A 195 8.46 -3.88 11.54
C THR A 195 9.46 -4.39 10.52
N CYS A 196 10.63 -4.80 11.00
CA CYS A 196 11.67 -5.40 10.20
C CYS A 196 11.23 -6.75 9.60
N PRO A 197 11.74 -7.15 8.42
CA PRO A 197 11.60 -8.51 7.95
C PRO A 197 12.19 -9.46 8.99
N ARG A 198 11.47 -10.52 9.36
CA ARG A 198 12.09 -11.59 10.15
C ARG A 198 13.12 -12.28 9.26
N ALA A 199 14.33 -12.46 9.76
CA ALA A 199 15.30 -13.35 9.13
C ALA A 199 14.64 -14.73 8.98
N THR A 200 14.27 -15.10 7.76
CA THR A 200 13.83 -16.46 7.50
C THR A 200 15.08 -17.29 7.69
N ALA A 201 15.12 -18.14 8.72
CA ALA A 201 16.23 -19.05 8.93
C ALA A 201 16.44 -19.83 7.63
N THR A 202 17.50 -19.51 6.91
CA THR A 202 17.94 -20.32 5.79
C THR A 202 18.45 -21.60 6.43
N THR A 203 17.59 -22.62 6.47
CA THR A 203 18.04 -23.99 6.73
C THR A 203 18.92 -24.37 5.55
N SER A 204 20.21 -24.07 5.65
CA SER A 204 21.22 -24.69 4.81
C SER A 204 21.18 -26.18 5.12
N THR A 205 20.41 -26.92 4.33
CA THR A 205 20.54 -28.37 4.23
C THR A 205 21.95 -28.64 3.73
N THR A 206 22.87 -28.85 4.66
CA THR A 206 24.15 -29.48 4.37
C THR A 206 23.82 -30.89 3.87
N ASP A 207 24.00 -31.11 2.57
CA ASP A 207 23.93 -32.44 1.95
C ASP A 207 24.86 -33.39 2.72
N ALA A 208 24.27 -34.27 3.53
CA ALA A 208 24.96 -35.41 4.09
C ALA A 208 25.20 -36.40 2.95
N SER A 209 26.44 -36.46 2.47
CA SER A 209 26.94 -37.54 1.62
C SER A 209 26.65 -38.88 2.29
N SER A 210 25.76 -39.67 1.69
CA SER A 210 25.51 -41.05 2.07
C SER A 210 26.62 -41.93 1.49
N THR A 211 27.58 -42.30 2.32
CA THR A 211 28.48 -43.43 2.05
C THR A 211 27.66 -44.72 2.16
N SER A 212 27.46 -45.40 1.03
CA SER A 212 26.87 -46.73 0.99
C SER A 212 27.82 -47.75 1.64
N VAL A 213 27.33 -48.47 2.66
CA VAL A 213 27.97 -49.68 3.16
C VAL A 213 27.11 -50.85 2.71
N ASP A 214 27.67 -51.66 1.83
CA ASP A 214 27.13 -52.92 1.36
C ASP A 214 27.24 -53.97 2.48
N LEU A 215 26.12 -54.58 2.86
CA LEU A 215 26.13 -55.75 3.74
C LEU A 215 25.12 -56.77 3.25
N THR A 216 25.64 -57.74 2.50
CA THR A 216 24.95 -58.95 2.06
C THR A 216 24.90 -59.97 3.21
N VAL A 217 23.71 -60.40 3.62
CA VAL A 217 23.54 -61.68 4.36
C VAL A 217 22.32 -62.43 3.82
N VAL A 218 22.59 -63.66 3.42
CA VAL A 218 21.72 -64.67 2.81
C VAL A 218 21.06 -65.53 3.88
N GLY A 219 19.80 -65.93 3.69
CA GLY A 219 19.25 -67.16 4.30
C GLY A 219 17.78 -67.13 4.72
N ALA A 220 16.89 -67.70 3.89
CA ALA A 220 15.60 -68.29 4.28
C ALA A 220 15.83 -69.76 4.78
N PRO A 221 14.83 -70.61 5.17
CA PRO A 221 13.36 -70.46 5.16
C PRO A 221 12.61 -71.08 6.38
N GLY A 222 11.26 -71.04 6.35
CA GLY A 222 10.32 -71.80 7.19
C GLY A 222 9.38 -70.90 8.01
N ASP A 223 8.07 -71.13 8.15
CA ASP A 223 7.17 -72.21 7.74
C ASP A 223 5.70 -71.72 7.94
N THR A 224 4.76 -72.31 7.18
CA THR A 224 3.29 -72.47 7.46
C THR A 224 2.27 -71.29 7.47
N VAL A 225 1.51 -71.29 6.36
CA VAL A 225 0.09 -70.99 5.96
C VAL A 225 -1.02 -71.44 6.98
N PRO A 226 -2.38 -71.19 6.87
CA PRO A 226 -3.28 -70.08 6.43
C PRO A 226 -4.51 -69.78 7.38
N GLY A 227 -5.41 -68.85 6.98
CA GLY A 227 -6.88 -68.95 7.22
C GLY A 227 -7.63 -67.63 7.50
N THR A 228 -8.44 -67.09 6.57
CA THR A 228 -9.94 -67.06 6.59
C THR A 228 -10.53 -66.41 7.86
N GLY A 229 -11.13 -65.22 7.84
CA GLY A 229 -12.36 -64.84 7.15
C GLY A 229 -13.53 -64.93 8.14
N GLU A 230 -14.19 -63.82 8.51
CA GLU A 230 -15.61 -63.75 8.92
C GLU A 230 -16.02 -62.29 9.26
N GLU A 231 -17.01 -61.76 8.53
CA GLU A 231 -18.03 -60.83 9.07
C GLU A 231 -18.89 -61.63 10.08
N PRO A 232 -19.56 -61.05 11.12
CA PRO A 232 -20.83 -60.38 10.84
C PRO A 232 -21.34 -59.35 11.91
N SER A 233 -22.34 -58.59 11.47
CA SER A 233 -23.65 -58.28 12.09
C SER A 233 -23.81 -57.75 13.54
N ASP A 234 -24.44 -56.57 13.57
CA ASP A 234 -25.78 -56.29 14.13
C ASP A 234 -26.04 -55.90 15.60
N THR A 235 -26.74 -54.76 15.67
CA THR A 235 -27.94 -54.42 16.47
C THR A 235 -27.89 -54.22 17.98
N LEU A 236 -28.41 -53.05 18.39
CA LEU A 236 -29.65 -52.77 19.13
C LEU A 236 -29.41 -51.47 19.94
N GLY A 237 -30.25 -50.45 19.96
CA GLY A 237 -31.71 -50.41 19.91
C GLY A 237 -32.18 -49.68 21.17
N GLY A 238 -32.83 -48.52 21.01
CA GLY A 238 -33.35 -47.67 22.09
C GLY A 238 -33.65 -46.27 21.60
#